data_AF-A0A7Y3NW23-F1
#
_entry.id   AF-A0A7Y3NW23-F1
#
_cell.length_a   1.000
_cell.length_b   1.000
_cell.length_c   1.000
_cell.angle_alpha   90.00
_cell.angle_beta   90.00
_cell.angle_gamma   90.00
#
_symmetry.space_group_name_H-M   'P 1'
#
loop_
_entity.id
_entity.type
_entity.pdbx_description
1 polymer ?
#
loop_
_entity_poly.entity_id
_entity_poly.type
_entity_poly.pdbx_seq_one_letter_code
_entity_poly.pdbx_strand_id
1 'polypeptide(L)'
;YLDQHGPAIAGIRWSPPHPLTATDLSAVAAAASQLATVWSKSDVAMTGSLKTSAGIVVTDLHQFVNLVDRASAVRRARQAHRVSQWQRNFADEIKLIAQTLCPGPLNLAEIPSSLRRHYVSKTGVYALYIQPRFNLWRQHNLREFVHVLQGVHGRDGLIPPGMDLTGIAPQIYDSTRAIRDAFIKATVYSLILVVIMVFLDMRRIGQTLVTISVLGLGLPMLACLMGVLHIDWNFANFFGLPILIGAGHEYGVFMVHRYREAVDNPRRVWRFWDVSERALLMCGFVTCSSFGFLALGRDRGIASLGLVMALGIGCIYMAAEFVLRPLLQWKLEHNMVVNAPEGSDNEDE
;
A
#
# COMPACT_ATOMS: atom_id res chain seq x y z
N TYR A 1 24.61 -23.83 -13.22
CA TYR A 1 24.38 -25.15 -13.81
C TYR A 1 24.51 -25.12 -15.33
N LEU A 2 23.69 -24.34 -16.07
CA LEU A 2 23.82 -24.23 -17.53
C LEU A 2 25.18 -23.64 -17.99
N ASP A 3 25.72 -22.63 -17.31
CA ASP A 3 27.08 -22.14 -17.62
C ASP A 3 28.19 -23.17 -17.37
N GLN A 4 28.00 -24.09 -16.42
CA GLN A 4 28.99 -25.10 -16.07
C GLN A 4 28.96 -26.31 -17.02
N HIS A 5 27.79 -26.64 -17.59
CA HIS A 5 27.60 -27.83 -18.44
C HIS A 5 27.27 -27.51 -19.91
N GLY A 6 27.02 -26.24 -20.23
CA GLY A 6 26.72 -25.76 -21.58
C GLY A 6 27.78 -26.12 -22.63
N PRO A 7 29.10 -26.00 -22.36
CA PRO A 7 30.14 -26.42 -23.31
C PRO A 7 30.10 -27.92 -23.64
N ALA A 8 29.73 -28.77 -22.67
CA ALA A 8 29.61 -30.21 -22.87
C ALA A 8 28.41 -30.57 -23.76
N ILE A 9 27.30 -29.84 -23.62
CA ILE A 9 26.08 -30.02 -24.43
C ILE A 9 26.28 -29.45 -25.85
N ALA A 10 26.92 -28.29 -25.97
CA ALA A 10 27.23 -27.66 -27.26
C ALA A 10 28.22 -28.48 -28.12
N GLY A 11 29.06 -29.31 -27.49
CA GLY A 11 30.02 -30.19 -28.18
C GLY A 11 29.42 -31.50 -28.72
N ILE A 12 28.14 -31.79 -28.48
CA ILE A 12 27.50 -33.04 -28.93
C ILE A 12 27.36 -33.03 -30.46
N ARG A 13 28.07 -33.96 -31.11
CA ARG A 13 27.89 -34.23 -32.54
C ARG A 13 26.74 -35.21 -32.74
N TRP A 14 25.70 -34.75 -33.44
CA TRP A 14 24.52 -35.54 -33.75
C TRP A 14 24.72 -36.32 -35.05
N SER A 15 24.51 -37.63 -35.02
CA SER A 15 24.40 -38.46 -36.22
C SER A 15 22.98 -39.04 -36.32
N PRO A 16 22.45 -39.22 -37.54
CA PRO A 16 21.14 -39.84 -37.71
C PRO A 16 21.20 -41.29 -37.22
N PRO A 17 20.22 -41.75 -36.43
CA PRO A 17 20.19 -43.13 -35.97
C PRO A 17 20.04 -44.11 -37.14
N HIS A 18 20.75 -45.24 -37.06
CA HIS A 18 20.63 -46.31 -38.06
C HIS A 18 19.22 -46.95 -38.03
N PRO A 19 18.65 -47.29 -39.20
CA PRO A 19 17.35 -47.95 -39.26
C PRO A 19 17.44 -49.37 -38.68
N LEU A 20 16.49 -49.73 -37.83
CA LEU A 20 16.41 -51.04 -37.19
C LEU A 20 15.78 -52.07 -38.14
N THR A 21 16.30 -53.28 -38.09
CA THR A 21 15.80 -54.46 -38.80
C THR A 21 15.03 -55.39 -37.85
N ALA A 22 14.37 -56.41 -38.41
CA ALA A 22 13.59 -57.37 -37.61
C ALA A 22 14.45 -58.19 -36.62
N THR A 23 15.76 -58.31 -36.86
CA THR A 23 16.71 -58.98 -35.97
C THR A 23 17.13 -58.12 -34.79
N ASP A 24 17.05 -56.79 -34.92
CA ASP A 24 17.47 -55.84 -33.88
C ASP A 24 16.40 -55.68 -32.78
N LEU A 25 15.15 -56.04 -33.08
CA LEU A 25 14.02 -55.91 -32.15
C LEU A 25 14.18 -56.72 -30.87
N SER A 26 14.87 -57.86 -30.91
CA SER A 26 15.15 -58.66 -29.71
C SER A 26 16.10 -57.93 -28.76
N ALA A 27 17.12 -57.26 -29.30
CA ALA A 27 18.04 -56.43 -28.52
C ALA A 27 17.31 -55.19 -27.95
N VAL A 28 16.42 -54.57 -28.72
CA VAL A 28 15.60 -53.43 -28.26
C VAL A 28 14.62 -53.87 -27.16
N ALA A 29 13.99 -55.04 -27.30
CA ALA A 29 13.12 -55.59 -26.25
C ALA A 29 13.91 -55.93 -24.98
N ALA A 30 15.12 -56.48 -25.11
CA ALA A 30 16.01 -56.73 -23.96
C ALA A 30 16.40 -55.42 -23.25
N ALA A 31 16.75 -54.37 -24.00
CA ALA A 31 17.05 -53.06 -23.44
C ALA A 31 15.81 -52.43 -22.76
N ALA A 32 14.63 -52.55 -23.36
CA ALA A 32 13.37 -52.08 -22.77
C ALA A 32 13.04 -52.82 -21.46
N SER A 33 13.27 -54.13 -21.41
CA SER A 33 13.11 -54.95 -20.20
C SER A 33 14.10 -54.55 -19.09
N GLN A 34 15.37 -54.32 -19.45
CA GLN A 34 16.37 -53.83 -18.51
C GLN A 34 15.99 -52.45 -17.96
N LEU A 35 15.53 -51.54 -18.81
CA LEU A 35 15.12 -50.20 -18.42
C LEU A 35 13.88 -50.23 -17.51
N ALA A 36 12.87 -51.06 -17.82
CA ALA A 36 11.72 -51.30 -16.96
C ALA A 36 12.13 -51.87 -15.60
N THR A 37 13.14 -52.73 -15.56
CA THR A 37 13.69 -53.30 -14.32
C THR A 37 14.43 -52.25 -13.49
N VAL A 38 15.20 -51.37 -14.14
CA VAL A 38 15.88 -50.26 -13.45
C VAL A 38 14.84 -49.30 -12.87
N TRP A 39 13.82 -48.95 -13.65
CA TRP A 39 12.77 -48.01 -13.25
C TRP A 39 11.80 -48.57 -12.21
N SER A 40 11.55 -49.87 -12.20
CA SER A 40 10.75 -50.52 -11.14
C SER A 40 11.50 -50.65 -9.82
N LYS A 41 12.83 -50.76 -9.86
CA LYS A 41 13.69 -50.84 -8.66
C LYS A 41 14.12 -49.48 -8.12
N SER A 42 14.03 -48.42 -8.92
CA SER A 42 14.36 -47.07 -8.46
C SER A 42 13.20 -46.50 -7.66
N ASP A 43 13.11 -46.92 -6.40
CA ASP A 43 12.26 -46.33 -5.35
C ASP A 43 12.79 -44.94 -4.89
N VAL A 44 13.59 -44.28 -5.73
CA VAL A 44 14.36 -43.09 -5.39
C VAL A 44 13.52 -41.85 -5.64
N ALA A 45 12.87 -41.38 -4.58
CA ALA A 45 12.47 -39.98 -4.37
C ALA A 45 11.50 -39.33 -5.39
N MET A 46 10.62 -40.08 -6.04
CA MET A 46 9.54 -39.51 -6.86
C MET A 46 8.22 -39.46 -6.08
N THR A 47 7.84 -38.29 -5.56
CA THR A 47 6.57 -38.06 -4.86
C THR A 47 5.45 -37.63 -5.82
N GLY A 48 4.23 -38.11 -5.60
CA GLY A 48 3.03 -37.66 -6.31
C GLY A 48 2.95 -38.11 -7.78
N SER A 49 2.66 -37.17 -8.68
CA SER A 49 2.40 -37.43 -10.12
C SER A 49 3.53 -38.16 -10.85
N LEU A 50 4.78 -37.95 -10.45
CA LEU A 50 5.94 -38.58 -11.07
C LEU A 50 6.00 -40.10 -10.85
N LYS A 51 5.54 -40.58 -9.68
CA LYS A 51 5.47 -42.03 -9.40
C LYS A 51 4.44 -42.72 -10.27
N THR A 52 3.29 -42.08 -10.47
CA THR A 52 2.24 -42.56 -11.36
C THR A 52 2.72 -42.63 -12.81
N SER A 53 3.37 -41.58 -13.31
CA SER A 53 3.93 -41.56 -14.67
C SER A 53 5.00 -42.62 -14.88
N ALA A 54 5.89 -42.83 -13.89
CA ALA A 54 6.89 -43.88 -13.95
C ALA A 54 6.27 -45.29 -13.99
N GLY A 55 5.20 -45.53 -13.22
CA GLY A 55 4.46 -46.80 -13.26
C GLY A 55 3.80 -47.09 -14.60
N ILE A 56 3.26 -46.06 -15.27
CA ILE A 56 2.73 -46.17 -16.63
C ILE A 56 3.84 -46.54 -17.61
N VAL A 57 4.99 -45.86 -17.56
CA VAL A 57 6.15 -46.15 -18.43
C VAL A 57 6.64 -47.59 -18.26
N VAL A 58 6.76 -48.08 -17.02
CA VAL A 58 7.16 -49.47 -16.75
C VAL A 58 6.15 -50.45 -17.35
N THR A 59 4.85 -50.17 -17.24
CA THR A 59 3.78 -51.00 -17.80
C THR A 59 3.85 -51.03 -19.33
N ASP A 60 4.01 -49.88 -19.98
CA ASP A 60 4.10 -49.76 -21.44
C ASP A 60 5.34 -50.47 -22.00
N LEU A 61 6.48 -50.39 -21.29
CA LEU A 61 7.70 -51.11 -21.67
C LEU A 61 7.51 -52.62 -21.60
N HIS A 62 6.87 -53.14 -20.54
CA HIS A 62 6.54 -54.57 -20.45
C HIS A 62 5.54 -54.99 -21.53
N GLN A 63 4.55 -54.16 -21.85
CA GLN A 63 3.61 -54.43 -22.94
C GLN A 63 4.31 -54.48 -24.30
N PHE A 64 5.25 -53.57 -24.56
CA PHE A 64 6.06 -53.57 -25.78
C PHE A 64 6.88 -54.86 -25.92
N VAL A 65 7.56 -55.30 -24.86
CA VAL A 65 8.33 -56.56 -24.86
C VAL A 65 7.43 -57.75 -25.23
N ASN A 66 6.26 -57.86 -24.56
CA ASN A 66 5.29 -58.91 -24.85
C ASN A 66 4.77 -58.89 -26.31
N LEU A 67 4.61 -57.70 -26.89
CA LEU A 67 4.17 -57.54 -28.29
C LEU A 67 5.26 -57.91 -29.30
N VAL A 68 6.54 -57.80 -28.94
CA VAL A 68 7.67 -58.19 -29.80
C VAL A 68 7.87 -59.70 -29.75
N ASP A 69 7.83 -60.30 -28.56
CA ASP A 69 8.05 -61.75 -28.37
C ASP A 69 6.98 -62.61 -29.05
N ARG A 70 5.72 -62.14 -29.08
CA ARG A 70 4.58 -62.87 -29.67
C ARG A 70 4.36 -62.55 -31.17
N ALA A 71 5.20 -61.71 -31.77
CA ALA A 71 5.01 -61.27 -33.15
C ALA A 71 5.55 -62.26 -34.20
N SER A 72 4.74 -62.50 -35.24
CA SER A 72 5.17 -63.18 -36.48
C SER A 72 6.21 -62.35 -37.24
N ALA A 73 6.98 -62.99 -38.14
CA ALA A 73 8.05 -62.33 -38.90
C ALA A 73 7.60 -61.05 -39.63
N VAL A 74 6.41 -61.07 -40.24
CA VAL A 74 5.80 -59.91 -40.90
C VAL A 74 5.47 -58.77 -39.92
N ARG A 75 5.00 -59.11 -38.71
CA ARG A 75 4.69 -58.12 -37.67
C ARG A 75 5.96 -57.50 -37.08
N ARG A 76 7.02 -58.29 -36.91
CA ARG A 76 8.34 -57.78 -36.47
C ARG A 76 8.93 -56.78 -37.46
N ALA A 77 8.87 -57.06 -38.76
CA ALA A 77 9.34 -56.10 -39.76
C ALA A 77 8.60 -54.74 -39.67
N ARG A 78 7.27 -54.77 -39.49
CA ARG A 78 6.47 -53.55 -39.31
C ARG A 78 6.76 -52.84 -37.98
N GLN A 79 7.00 -53.57 -36.89
CA GLN A 79 7.40 -53.00 -35.60
C GLN A 79 8.78 -52.32 -35.68
N ALA A 80 9.77 -52.97 -36.31
CA ALA A 80 11.12 -52.41 -36.49
C ALA A 80 11.08 -51.09 -37.26
N HIS A 81 10.24 -51.01 -38.31
CA HIS A 81 10.03 -49.77 -39.05
C HIS A 81 9.44 -48.66 -38.18
N ARG A 82 8.44 -48.96 -37.33
CA ARG A 82 7.83 -47.97 -36.42
C ARG A 82 8.81 -47.48 -35.35
N VAL A 83 9.58 -48.38 -34.74
CA VAL A 83 10.61 -48.01 -33.76
C VAL A 83 11.69 -47.14 -34.42
N SER A 84 12.07 -47.43 -35.67
CA SER A 84 13.01 -46.60 -36.44
C SER A 84 12.49 -45.19 -36.75
N GLN A 85 11.17 -45.04 -36.93
CA GLN A 85 10.55 -43.71 -37.07
C GLN A 85 10.55 -42.96 -35.74
N TRP A 86 10.17 -43.64 -34.65
CA TRP A 86 10.18 -43.06 -33.31
C TRP A 86 11.59 -42.60 -32.89
N GLN A 87 12.62 -43.43 -33.13
CA GLN A 87 14.00 -43.10 -32.76
C GLN A 87 14.51 -41.82 -33.45
N ARG A 88 14.14 -41.61 -34.72
CA ARG A 88 14.48 -40.38 -35.45
C ARG A 88 13.81 -39.17 -34.84
N ASN A 89 12.49 -39.24 -34.65
CA ASN A 89 11.73 -38.13 -34.06
C ASN A 89 12.21 -37.78 -32.65
N PHE A 90 12.51 -38.80 -31.83
CA PHE A 90 13.04 -38.60 -30.48
C PHE A 90 14.42 -37.93 -30.50
N ALA A 91 15.31 -38.33 -31.41
CA ALA A 91 16.61 -37.69 -31.56
C ALA A 91 16.49 -36.21 -31.97
N ASP A 92 15.56 -35.89 -32.86
CA ASP A 92 15.27 -34.51 -33.27
C ASP A 92 14.71 -33.67 -32.12
N GLU A 93 13.84 -34.25 -31.29
CA GLU A 93 13.27 -33.58 -30.11
C GLU A 93 14.34 -33.30 -29.04
N ILE A 94 15.19 -34.28 -28.72
CA ILE A 94 16.31 -34.05 -27.79
C ILE A 94 17.26 -32.99 -28.33
N LYS A 95 17.52 -32.98 -29.64
CA LYS A 95 18.36 -31.94 -30.28
C LYS A 95 17.76 -30.55 -30.10
N LEU A 96 16.45 -30.38 -30.27
CA LEU A 96 15.74 -29.12 -30.06
C LEU A 96 15.83 -28.66 -28.60
N ILE A 97 15.62 -29.59 -27.66
CA ILE A 97 15.75 -29.31 -26.22
C ILE A 97 17.19 -28.89 -25.90
N ALA A 98 18.19 -29.61 -26.39
CA ALA A 98 19.60 -29.29 -26.19
C ALA A 98 19.97 -27.89 -26.72
N GLN A 99 19.44 -27.51 -27.89
CA GLN A 99 19.62 -26.16 -28.45
C GLN A 99 18.98 -25.07 -27.58
N THR A 100 17.84 -25.35 -26.97
CA THR A 100 17.16 -24.40 -26.07
C THR A 100 17.96 -24.19 -24.78
N LEU A 101 18.66 -25.22 -24.30
CA LEU A 101 19.51 -25.17 -23.11
C LEU A 101 20.87 -24.53 -23.36
N CYS A 102 21.28 -24.40 -24.62
CA CYS A 102 22.54 -23.79 -25.04
C CYS A 102 22.28 -22.72 -26.11
N PRO A 103 21.68 -21.58 -25.72
CA PRO A 103 21.49 -20.48 -26.65
C PRO A 103 22.84 -20.04 -27.22
N GLY A 104 22.86 -19.72 -28.52
CA GLY A 104 24.03 -19.17 -29.16
C GLY A 104 24.46 -17.80 -28.58
N PRO A 105 25.56 -17.22 -29.08
CA PRO A 105 25.98 -15.89 -28.65
C PRO A 105 24.85 -14.87 -28.87
N LEU A 106 24.69 -13.96 -27.91
CA LEU A 106 23.60 -12.98 -27.90
C LEU A 106 23.68 -12.08 -29.15
N ASN A 107 22.73 -12.23 -30.08
CA ASN A 107 22.62 -11.38 -31.26
C ASN A 107 21.60 -10.25 -31.03
N LEU A 108 22.09 -9.03 -30.80
CA LEU A 108 21.25 -7.84 -30.59
C LEU A 108 20.33 -7.52 -31.79
N ALA A 109 20.70 -7.96 -33.00
CA ALA A 109 19.91 -7.76 -34.22
C ALA A 109 18.69 -8.70 -34.31
N GLU A 110 18.74 -9.86 -33.64
CA GLU A 110 17.68 -10.87 -33.65
C GLU A 110 16.67 -10.69 -32.50
N ILE A 111 16.86 -9.69 -31.64
CA ILE A 111 15.94 -9.41 -30.53
C ILE A 111 14.54 -9.07 -31.09
N PRO A 112 13.47 -9.76 -30.62
CA PRO A 112 12.11 -9.47 -31.03
C PRO A 112 11.77 -7.98 -30.87
N SER A 113 11.09 -7.42 -31.88
CA SER A 113 10.72 -6.00 -31.90
C SER A 113 9.82 -5.59 -30.73
N SER A 114 9.09 -6.53 -30.12
CA SER A 114 8.30 -6.33 -28.89
C SER A 114 9.18 -6.05 -27.67
N LEU A 115 10.32 -6.75 -27.55
CA LEU A 115 11.26 -6.54 -26.45
C LEU A 115 12.06 -5.26 -26.68
N ARG A 116 12.59 -5.07 -27.89
CA ARG A 116 13.39 -3.87 -28.24
C ARG A 116 12.63 -2.57 -27.99
N ARG A 117 11.32 -2.53 -28.30
CA ARG A 117 10.47 -1.34 -28.10
C ARG A 117 10.27 -0.95 -26.63
N HIS A 118 10.48 -1.84 -25.67
CA HIS A 118 10.38 -1.51 -24.24
C HIS A 118 11.63 -0.79 -23.70
N TYR A 119 12.76 -0.91 -24.40
CA TYR A 119 14.06 -0.38 -23.96
C TYR A 119 14.64 0.68 -24.90
N VAL A 120 14.25 0.70 -26.17
CA VAL A 120 14.80 1.62 -27.17
C VAL A 120 13.66 2.30 -27.93
N SER A 121 13.64 3.63 -27.87
CA SER A 121 12.69 4.44 -28.63
C SER A 121 13.00 4.42 -30.13
N LYS A 122 12.04 4.87 -30.96
CA LYS A 122 12.28 5.08 -32.41
C LYS A 122 13.35 6.15 -32.69
N THR A 123 13.59 7.05 -31.74
CA THR A 123 14.56 8.15 -31.83
C THR A 123 15.94 7.77 -31.28
N GLY A 124 16.13 6.53 -30.83
CA GLY A 124 17.41 6.06 -30.28
C GLY A 124 17.64 6.42 -28.80
N VAL A 125 16.58 6.77 -28.06
CA VAL A 125 16.63 6.98 -26.60
C VAL A 125 16.52 5.62 -25.91
N TYR A 126 17.40 5.36 -24.95
CA TYR A 126 17.43 4.12 -24.19
C TYR A 126 16.76 4.30 -22.83
N ALA A 127 15.92 3.35 -22.44
CA ALA A 127 15.31 3.28 -21.11
C ALA A 127 16.13 2.35 -20.21
N LEU A 128 16.62 2.89 -19.09
CA LEU A 128 17.30 2.13 -18.04
C LEU A 128 16.32 1.92 -16.88
N TYR A 129 16.02 0.66 -16.56
CA TYR A 129 15.16 0.32 -15.43
C TYR A 129 16.00 0.04 -14.19
N ILE A 130 15.83 0.85 -13.16
CA ILE A 130 16.53 0.71 -11.88
C ILE A 130 15.58 0.01 -10.91
N GLN A 131 15.93 -1.21 -10.51
CA GLN A 131 15.16 -1.98 -9.55
C GLN A 131 15.68 -1.72 -8.13
N PRO A 132 14.79 -1.39 -7.16
CA PRO A 132 15.21 -1.16 -5.79
C PRO A 132 15.63 -2.47 -5.12
N ARG A 133 16.70 -2.43 -4.33
CA ARG A 133 17.11 -3.55 -3.47
C ARG A 133 16.20 -3.71 -2.25
N PHE A 134 15.63 -2.61 -1.76
CA PHE A 134 14.85 -2.55 -0.52
C PHE A 134 13.37 -2.31 -0.78
N ASN A 135 12.53 -2.66 0.20
CA ASN A 135 11.10 -2.39 0.14
C ASN A 135 10.80 -0.88 0.20
N LEU A 136 10.32 -0.31 -0.91
CA LEU A 136 10.01 1.11 -1.04
C LEU A 136 8.67 1.53 -0.40
N TRP A 137 7.86 0.59 0.10
CA TRP A 137 6.66 0.95 0.88
C TRP A 137 7.02 1.57 2.25
N ARG A 138 8.27 1.42 2.70
CA ARG A 138 8.78 2.15 3.86
C ARG A 138 9.27 3.54 3.40
N GLN A 139 8.67 4.59 3.95
CA GLN A 139 8.96 5.97 3.58
C GLN A 139 10.44 6.35 3.67
N HIS A 140 11.17 5.79 4.63
CA HIS A 140 12.61 6.00 4.76
C HIS A 140 13.39 5.45 3.56
N ASN A 141 13.13 4.21 3.17
CA ASN A 141 13.76 3.55 2.02
C ASN A 141 13.40 4.24 0.71
N LEU A 142 12.15 4.67 0.55
CA LEU A 142 11.71 5.42 -0.62
C LEU A 142 12.48 6.73 -0.77
N ARG A 143 12.58 7.50 0.33
CA ARG A 143 13.34 8.74 0.35
C ARG A 143 14.80 8.51 -0.01
N GLU A 144 15.44 7.54 0.65
CA GLU A 144 16.84 7.22 0.38
C GLU A 144 17.07 6.81 -1.07
N PHE A 145 16.21 5.94 -1.62
CA PHE A 145 16.28 5.53 -3.02
C PHE A 145 16.19 6.71 -3.99
N VAL A 146 15.20 7.59 -3.81
CA VAL A 146 15.03 8.77 -4.67
C VAL A 146 16.20 9.75 -4.51
N HIS A 147 16.68 9.95 -3.28
CA HIS A 147 17.82 10.82 -2.96
C HIS A 147 19.13 10.35 -3.60
N VAL A 148 19.37 9.03 -3.59
CA VAL A 148 20.54 8.42 -4.21
C VAL A 148 20.49 8.56 -5.74
N LEU A 149 19.30 8.48 -6.33
CA LEU A 149 19.12 8.64 -7.78
C LEU A 149 19.22 10.09 -8.25
N GLN A 150 18.48 11.01 -7.63
CA GLN A 150 18.40 12.42 -8.04
C GLN A 150 19.56 13.26 -7.51
N GLY A 151 20.27 12.79 -6.48
CA GLY A 151 21.19 13.62 -5.73
C GLY A 151 20.44 14.56 -4.79
N VAL A 152 21.14 15.05 -3.76
CA VAL A 152 20.57 15.90 -2.73
C VAL A 152 21.60 16.95 -2.33
N HIS A 153 21.19 18.22 -2.25
CA HIS A 153 21.99 19.32 -1.69
C HIS A 153 23.42 19.41 -2.25
N GLY A 154 23.58 19.50 -3.58
CA GLY A 154 24.89 19.75 -4.20
C GLY A 154 25.82 18.54 -4.30
N ARG A 155 25.32 17.33 -4.02
CA ARG A 155 25.96 16.07 -4.43
C ARG A 155 25.29 15.54 -5.69
N ASP A 156 26.09 15.23 -6.69
CA ASP A 156 25.62 14.57 -7.91
C ASP A 156 24.99 13.22 -7.55
N GLY A 157 23.75 13.02 -8.00
CA GLY A 157 23.08 11.72 -7.93
C GLY A 157 23.70 10.73 -8.92
N LEU A 158 23.26 9.46 -8.83
CA LEU A 158 23.61 8.47 -9.85
C LEU A 158 23.13 8.87 -11.26
N ILE A 159 22.10 9.72 -11.34
CA ILE A 159 21.53 10.19 -12.60
C ILE A 159 22.16 11.54 -12.96
N PRO A 160 22.87 11.65 -14.11
CA PRO A 160 23.46 12.90 -14.56
C PRO A 160 22.41 13.99 -14.80
N PRO A 161 22.76 15.28 -14.60
CA PRO A 161 21.88 16.38 -14.97
C PRO A 161 21.56 16.35 -16.48
N GLY A 162 20.28 16.47 -16.83
CA GLY A 162 19.79 16.39 -18.21
C GLY A 162 19.18 15.04 -18.61
N MET A 163 19.17 14.05 -17.73
CA MET A 163 18.44 12.80 -17.91
C MET A 163 17.15 12.80 -17.06
N ASP A 164 16.02 12.47 -17.69
CA ASP A 164 14.73 12.45 -17.01
C ASP A 164 14.57 11.19 -16.15
N LEU A 165 14.47 11.37 -14.82
CA LEU A 165 14.05 10.31 -13.92
C LEU A 165 12.53 10.23 -13.88
N THR A 166 11.97 9.08 -14.24
CA THR A 166 10.53 8.83 -14.19
C THR A 166 10.24 7.49 -13.52
N GLY A 167 8.96 7.27 -13.19
CA GLY A 167 8.49 6.01 -12.63
C GLY A 167 7.74 6.20 -11.31
N ILE A 168 7.24 5.09 -10.80
CA ILE A 168 6.32 5.07 -9.66
C ILE A 168 6.98 5.60 -8.39
N ALA A 169 8.23 5.22 -8.11
CA ALA A 169 8.94 5.62 -6.89
C ALA A 169 9.16 7.14 -6.77
N PRO A 170 9.83 7.84 -7.71
CA PRO A 170 10.00 9.28 -7.63
C PRO A 170 8.64 10.01 -7.64
N GLN A 171 7.68 9.55 -8.45
CA GLN A 171 6.35 10.15 -8.50
C GLN A 171 5.61 10.06 -7.16
N ILE A 172 5.61 8.89 -6.50
CA ILE A 172 4.98 8.72 -5.18
C ILE A 172 5.70 9.60 -4.15
N TYR A 173 7.03 9.66 -4.17
CA TYR A 173 7.81 10.47 -3.24
C TYR A 173 7.47 11.98 -3.37
N ASP A 174 7.53 12.52 -4.59
CA ASP A 174 7.29 13.94 -4.86
C ASP A 174 5.82 14.31 -4.63
N SER A 175 4.88 13.48 -5.10
CA SER A 175 3.45 13.73 -4.90
C SER A 175 3.08 13.69 -3.41
N THR A 176 3.58 12.69 -2.67
CA THR A 176 3.41 12.59 -1.21
C THR A 176 3.90 13.85 -0.50
N ARG A 177 5.10 14.31 -0.86
CA ARG A 177 5.71 15.50 -0.25
C ARG A 177 4.90 16.75 -0.57
N ALA A 178 4.51 16.94 -1.83
CA ALA A 178 3.72 18.10 -2.27
C ALA A 178 2.36 18.14 -1.56
N ILE A 179 1.68 16.99 -1.47
CA ILE A 179 0.42 16.82 -0.75
C ILE A 179 0.57 17.19 0.73
N ARG A 180 1.59 16.64 1.42
CA ARG A 180 1.87 16.95 2.82
C ARG A 180 2.10 18.45 3.02
N ASP A 181 2.95 19.05 2.19
CA ASP A 181 3.32 20.46 2.32
C ASP A 181 2.12 21.38 2.03
N ALA A 182 1.24 21.00 1.08
CA ALA A 182 -0.01 21.70 0.81
C ALA A 182 -0.96 21.67 2.02
N PHE A 183 -1.06 20.55 2.73
CA PHE A 183 -1.93 20.44 3.92
C PHE A 183 -1.39 21.15 5.14
N ILE A 184 -0.07 21.15 5.35
CA ILE A 184 0.53 21.98 6.40
C ILE A 184 0.19 23.44 6.13
N LYS A 185 0.35 23.91 4.89
CA LYS A 185 -0.04 25.26 4.49
C LYS A 185 -1.54 25.51 4.69
N ALA A 186 -2.40 24.59 4.27
CA ALA A 186 -3.85 24.71 4.45
C ALA A 186 -4.24 24.81 5.93
N THR A 187 -3.64 23.99 6.80
CA THR A 187 -3.87 24.02 8.25
C THR A 187 -3.48 25.37 8.84
N VAL A 188 -2.31 25.89 8.47
CA VAL A 188 -1.84 27.22 8.91
C VAL A 188 -2.75 28.32 8.39
N TYR A 189 -3.15 28.28 7.12
CA TYR A 189 -4.05 29.28 6.52
C TYR A 189 -5.44 29.24 7.15
N SER A 190 -6.00 28.05 7.41
CA SER A 190 -7.26 27.88 8.13
C SER A 190 -7.18 28.47 9.54
N LEU A 191 -6.09 28.20 10.27
CA LEU A 191 -5.90 28.75 11.61
C LEU A 191 -5.82 30.29 11.58
N ILE A 192 -5.01 30.86 10.68
CA ILE A 192 -4.90 32.32 10.53
C ILE A 192 -6.26 32.93 10.19
N LEU A 193 -6.99 32.33 9.24
CA LEU A 193 -8.30 32.83 8.82
C LEU A 193 -9.31 32.79 9.98
N VAL A 194 -9.35 31.70 10.74
CA VAL A 194 -10.21 31.58 11.94
C VAL A 194 -9.82 32.61 12.98
N VAL A 195 -8.52 32.81 13.25
CA VAL A 195 -8.05 33.83 14.19
C VAL A 195 -8.53 35.23 13.77
N ILE A 196 -8.40 35.56 12.49
CA ILE A 196 -8.85 36.85 11.94
C ILE A 196 -10.37 36.98 12.07
N MET A 197 -11.15 35.97 11.68
CA MET A 197 -12.62 36.02 11.78
C MET A 197 -13.08 36.19 13.23
N VAL A 198 -12.54 35.39 14.15
CA VAL A 198 -12.86 35.51 15.59
C VAL A 198 -12.40 36.85 16.14
N PHE A 199 -11.27 37.39 15.68
CA PHE A 199 -10.83 38.73 16.07
C PHE A 199 -11.78 39.82 15.59
N LEU A 200 -12.29 39.73 14.37
CA LEU A 200 -13.25 40.69 13.82
C LEU A 200 -14.60 40.63 14.55
N ASP A 201 -15.04 39.44 14.96
CA ASP A 201 -16.27 39.22 15.74
C ASP A 201 -16.11 39.71 17.20
N MET A 202 -15.01 39.36 17.86
CA MET A 202 -14.78 39.72 19.26
C MET A 202 -14.28 41.17 19.43
N ARG A 203 -13.52 41.71 18.48
CA ARG A 203 -12.86 43.03 18.54
C ARG A 203 -11.95 43.26 19.76
N ARG A 204 -11.62 42.20 20.50
CA ARG A 204 -10.79 42.23 21.72
C ARG A 204 -9.88 41.01 21.76
N ILE A 205 -8.56 41.25 21.76
CA ILE A 205 -7.53 40.20 21.70
C ILE A 205 -7.72 39.16 22.81
N GLY A 206 -8.01 39.60 24.04
CA GLY A 206 -8.21 38.68 25.17
C GLY A 206 -9.39 37.72 24.96
N GLN A 207 -10.51 38.20 24.40
CA GLN A 207 -11.66 37.33 24.11
C GLN A 207 -11.38 36.43 22.91
N THR A 208 -10.67 36.92 21.88
CA THR A 208 -10.23 36.10 20.75
C THR A 208 -9.35 34.93 21.21
N LEU A 209 -8.37 35.17 22.09
CA LEU A 209 -7.51 34.12 22.62
C LEU A 209 -8.29 33.10 23.46
N VAL A 210 -9.22 33.58 24.30
CA VAL A 210 -10.09 32.71 25.10
C VAL A 210 -10.98 31.85 24.20
N THR A 211 -11.57 32.40 23.14
CA THR A 211 -12.34 31.65 22.16
C THR A 211 -11.51 30.56 21.47
N ILE A 212 -10.32 30.92 20.96
CA ILE A 212 -9.46 30.00 20.19
C ILE A 212 -8.80 28.95 21.10
N SER A 213 -8.72 29.20 22.41
CA SER A 213 -8.18 28.25 23.37
C SER A 213 -8.86 26.88 23.31
N VAL A 214 -10.14 26.81 22.91
CA VAL A 214 -10.86 25.54 22.72
C VAL A 214 -10.18 24.67 21.67
N LEU A 215 -9.72 25.24 20.56
CA LEU A 215 -8.95 24.50 19.56
C LEU A 215 -7.58 24.09 20.11
N GLY A 216 -6.93 24.99 20.84
CA GLY A 216 -5.63 24.75 21.48
C GLY A 216 -5.66 23.66 22.54
N LEU A 217 -6.82 23.36 23.12
CA LEU A 217 -7.02 22.30 24.10
C LEU A 217 -7.61 21.03 23.47
N GLY A 218 -8.58 21.18 22.56
CA GLY A 218 -9.28 20.08 21.91
C GLY A 218 -8.42 19.29 20.93
N LEU A 219 -7.58 19.97 20.12
CA LEU A 219 -6.73 19.27 19.14
C LEU A 219 -5.61 18.44 19.81
N PRO A 220 -4.91 18.90 20.86
CA PRO A 220 -4.00 18.05 21.62
C PRO A 220 -4.72 16.89 22.32
N MET A 221 -5.95 17.11 22.82
CA MET A 221 -6.76 16.05 23.40
C MET A 221 -7.10 14.97 22.36
N LEU A 222 -7.42 15.36 21.12
CA LEU A 222 -7.58 14.43 19.99
C LEU A 222 -6.28 13.65 19.72
N ALA A 223 -5.13 14.33 19.66
CA ALA A 223 -3.85 13.67 19.42
C ALA A 223 -3.50 12.65 20.52
N CYS A 224 -3.79 12.98 21.78
CA CYS A 224 -3.65 12.07 22.91
C CYS A 224 -4.59 10.86 22.77
N LEU A 225 -5.86 11.10 22.45
CA LEU A 225 -6.86 10.05 22.27
C LEU A 225 -6.51 9.11 21.11
N MET A 226 -6.00 9.64 20.00
CA MET A 226 -5.48 8.84 18.88
C MET A 226 -4.30 7.96 19.32
N GLY A 227 -3.41 8.48 20.18
CA GLY A 227 -2.33 7.70 20.76
C GLY A 227 -2.81 6.54 21.62
N VAL A 228 -3.84 6.76 22.46
CA VAL A 228 -4.46 5.73 23.31
C VAL A 228 -5.21 4.68 22.48
N LEU A 229 -5.91 5.11 21.43
CA LEU A 229 -6.69 4.23 20.55
C LEU A 229 -5.84 3.58 19.44
N HIS A 230 -4.53 3.82 19.41
CA HIS A 230 -3.60 3.35 18.37
C HIS A 230 -4.07 3.69 16.95
N ILE A 231 -4.59 4.89 16.74
CA ILE A 231 -5.00 5.39 15.43
C ILE A 231 -3.84 6.14 14.79
N ASP A 232 -3.27 5.56 13.73
CA ASP A 232 -2.17 6.17 13.00
C ASP A 232 -2.62 7.34 12.12
N TRP A 233 -1.75 8.35 12.00
CA TRP A 233 -1.87 9.37 10.98
C TRP A 233 -1.67 8.76 9.59
N ASN A 234 -2.60 9.03 8.69
CA ASN A 234 -2.52 8.64 7.29
C ASN A 234 -2.89 9.83 6.41
N PHE A 235 -2.75 9.66 5.09
CA PHE A 235 -3.03 10.74 4.15
C PHE A 235 -4.45 11.26 4.26
N ALA A 236 -5.44 10.39 4.47
CA ALA A 236 -6.84 10.76 4.50
C ALA A 236 -7.21 11.47 5.81
N ASN A 237 -6.84 10.95 6.97
CA ASN A 237 -7.22 11.58 8.24
C ASN A 237 -6.44 12.88 8.53
N PHE A 238 -5.27 13.08 7.91
CA PHE A 238 -4.52 14.33 8.03
C PHE A 238 -5.28 15.54 7.45
N PHE A 239 -6.13 15.33 6.44
CA PHE A 239 -7.05 16.36 5.93
C PHE A 239 -8.04 16.87 6.97
N GLY A 240 -8.26 16.11 8.04
CA GLY A 240 -9.22 16.46 9.07
C GLY A 240 -8.82 17.70 9.88
N LEU A 241 -7.52 18.00 10.02
CA LEU A 241 -7.05 19.13 10.83
C LEU A 241 -7.60 20.51 10.40
N PRO A 242 -7.44 20.96 9.14
CA PRO A 242 -8.02 22.25 8.71
C PRO A 242 -9.55 22.26 8.82
N ILE A 243 -10.20 21.12 8.59
CA ILE A 243 -11.67 21.00 8.70
C ILE A 243 -12.10 21.10 10.18
N LEU A 244 -11.39 20.46 11.11
CA LEU A 244 -11.63 20.53 12.55
C LEU A 244 -11.39 21.93 13.10
N ILE A 245 -10.39 22.66 12.58
CA ILE A 245 -10.18 24.06 12.93
C ILE A 245 -11.39 24.90 12.50
N GLY A 246 -11.85 24.70 11.26
CA GLY A 246 -13.01 25.40 10.71
C GLY A 246 -14.33 25.05 11.40
N ALA A 247 -14.62 23.79 11.67
CA ALA A 247 -15.85 23.39 12.35
C ALA A 247 -15.77 23.62 13.87
N GLY A 248 -14.62 23.37 14.48
CA GLY A 248 -14.47 23.37 15.93
C GLY A 248 -14.37 24.75 16.59
N HIS A 249 -13.95 25.79 15.86
CA HIS A 249 -13.80 27.12 16.47
C HIS A 249 -15.15 27.70 16.95
N GLU A 250 -16.26 27.27 16.34
CA GLU A 250 -17.59 27.80 16.64
C GLU A 250 -18.03 27.50 18.07
N TYR A 251 -17.59 26.37 18.66
CA TYR A 251 -17.87 26.04 20.06
C TYR A 251 -17.31 27.11 21.02
N GLY A 252 -16.11 27.62 20.74
CA GLY A 252 -15.52 28.71 21.52
C GLY A 252 -16.26 30.03 21.31
N VAL A 253 -16.62 30.35 20.06
CA VAL A 253 -17.33 31.58 19.69
C VAL A 253 -18.69 31.62 20.39
N PHE A 254 -19.45 30.53 20.30
CA PHE A 254 -20.75 30.39 20.94
C PHE A 254 -20.67 30.58 22.46
N MET A 255 -19.69 29.94 23.11
CA MET A 255 -19.53 30.02 24.56
C MET A 255 -19.18 31.44 25.03
N VAL A 256 -18.29 32.15 24.30
CA VAL A 256 -17.93 33.53 24.63
C VAL A 256 -19.09 34.51 24.35
N HIS A 257 -19.89 34.30 23.30
CA HIS A 257 -21.12 35.08 23.09
C HIS A 257 -22.13 34.84 24.21
N ARG A 258 -22.32 33.60 24.66
CA ARG A 258 -23.21 33.32 25.80
C ARG A 258 -22.74 33.99 27.09
N TYR A 259 -21.42 33.99 27.33
CA TYR A 259 -20.83 34.74 28.43
C TYR A 259 -21.10 36.25 28.32
N ARG A 260 -20.94 36.86 27.13
CA ARG A 260 -21.24 38.29 26.92
C ARG A 260 -22.71 38.60 27.18
N GLU A 261 -23.62 37.77 26.69
CA GLU A 261 -25.06 37.94 26.93
C GLU A 261 -25.41 37.88 28.42
N ALA A 262 -24.75 37.00 29.18
CA ALA A 262 -24.93 36.89 30.63
C ALA A 262 -24.35 38.08 31.40
N VAL A 263 -23.25 38.68 30.92
CA VAL A 263 -22.69 39.93 31.47
C VAL A 263 -23.61 41.12 31.20
N ASP A 264 -24.12 41.25 29.97
CA ASP A 264 -24.92 42.41 29.54
C ASP A 264 -26.35 42.38 30.08
N ASN A 265 -26.92 41.18 30.32
CA ASN A 265 -28.27 41.00 30.86
C ASN A 265 -28.27 40.12 32.12
N PRO A 266 -28.03 40.68 33.31
CA PRO A 266 -28.01 39.93 34.58
C PRO A 266 -29.32 39.18 34.89
N ARG A 267 -30.43 39.60 34.28
CA ARG A 267 -31.74 38.91 34.38
C ARG A 267 -31.77 37.56 33.66
N ARG A 268 -30.89 37.33 32.68
CA ARG A 268 -30.70 36.03 32.00
C ARG A 268 -29.53 35.30 32.64
N VAL A 269 -29.77 34.72 33.81
CA VAL A 269 -28.79 33.92 34.54
C VAL A 269 -28.31 32.75 33.67
N TRP A 270 -26.99 32.62 33.49
CA TRP A 270 -26.39 31.48 32.82
C TRP A 270 -26.42 30.25 33.75
N ARG A 271 -27.54 29.53 33.70
CA ARG A 271 -27.76 28.32 34.51
C ARG A 271 -27.05 27.11 33.90
N PHE A 272 -26.74 26.15 34.74
CA PHE A 272 -26.37 24.80 34.29
C PHE A 272 -27.51 24.19 33.47
N TRP A 273 -27.19 23.61 32.33
CA TRP A 273 -28.12 23.00 31.37
C TRP A 273 -29.13 23.99 30.76
N ASP A 274 -28.67 25.20 30.47
CA ASP A 274 -29.50 26.16 29.75
C ASP A 274 -29.76 25.71 28.29
N VAL A 275 -30.73 26.35 27.64
CA VAL A 275 -31.14 26.08 26.25
C VAL A 275 -29.94 26.14 25.30
N SER A 276 -29.02 27.08 25.54
CA SER A 276 -27.79 27.25 24.75
C SER A 276 -26.86 26.04 24.83
N GLU A 277 -26.68 25.45 26.02
CA GLU A 277 -25.80 24.29 26.22
C GLU A 277 -26.40 23.04 25.58
N ARG A 278 -27.72 22.88 25.69
CA ARG A 278 -28.46 21.81 25.01
C ARG A 278 -28.38 21.94 23.49
N ALA A 279 -28.51 23.16 22.97
CA ALA A 279 -28.36 23.42 21.54
C ALA A 279 -26.94 23.09 21.06
N LEU A 280 -25.92 23.47 21.83
CA LEU A 280 -24.52 23.20 21.51
C LEU A 280 -24.20 21.69 21.53
N LEU A 281 -24.73 20.96 22.52
CA LEU A 281 -24.61 19.50 22.59
C LEU A 281 -25.28 18.82 21.38
N MET A 282 -26.47 19.27 20.99
CA MET A 282 -27.16 18.71 19.81
C MET A 282 -26.40 19.01 18.52
N CYS A 283 -25.85 20.21 18.37
CA CYS A 283 -24.97 20.57 17.26
C CYS A 283 -23.76 19.63 17.21
N GLY A 284 -23.04 19.47 18.32
CA GLY A 284 -21.92 18.53 18.44
C GLY A 284 -22.31 17.09 18.10
N PHE A 285 -23.45 16.62 18.61
CA PHE A 285 -23.95 15.27 18.36
C PHE A 285 -24.26 15.02 16.88
N VAL A 286 -24.91 15.98 16.21
CA VAL A 286 -25.22 15.90 14.77
C VAL A 286 -23.94 15.88 13.94
N THR A 287 -22.96 16.73 14.26
CA THR A 287 -21.70 16.79 13.51
C THR A 287 -20.83 15.56 13.75
N CYS A 288 -20.73 15.08 15.00
CA CYS A 288 -20.11 13.80 15.33
C CYS A 288 -20.77 12.62 14.60
N SER A 289 -22.11 12.59 14.54
CA SER A 289 -22.84 11.53 13.84
C SER A 289 -22.61 11.60 12.33
N SER A 290 -22.54 12.80 11.76
CA SER A 290 -22.30 13.03 10.33
C SER A 290 -20.91 12.55 9.91
N PHE A 291 -19.86 12.91 10.66
CA PHE A 291 -18.51 12.38 10.41
C PHE A 291 -18.37 10.91 10.82
N GLY A 292 -19.05 10.48 11.88
CA GLY A 292 -19.07 9.10 12.34
C GLY A 292 -19.68 8.14 11.32
N PHE A 293 -20.68 8.59 10.55
CA PHE A 293 -21.22 7.81 9.43
C PHE A 293 -20.14 7.49 8.39
N LEU A 294 -19.22 8.43 8.14
CA LEU A 294 -18.11 8.24 7.21
C LEU A 294 -17.15 7.13 7.66
N ALA A 295 -17.09 6.85 8.97
CA ALA A 295 -16.32 5.74 9.54
C ALA A 295 -16.82 4.35 9.10
N LEU A 296 -18.07 4.24 8.62
CA LEU A 296 -18.64 3.01 8.07
C LEU A 296 -18.22 2.76 6.60
N GLY A 297 -17.44 3.68 6.01
CA GLY A 297 -16.94 3.54 4.66
C GLY A 297 -16.06 2.30 4.46
N ARG A 298 -16.17 1.67 3.29
CA ARG A 298 -15.32 0.52 2.94
C ARG A 298 -13.87 0.91 2.67
N ASP A 299 -13.65 2.15 2.21
CA ASP A 299 -12.32 2.70 2.02
C ASP A 299 -11.69 3.08 3.37
N ARG A 300 -10.52 2.50 3.67
CA ARG A 300 -9.84 2.69 4.95
C ARG A 300 -9.42 4.13 5.21
N GLY A 301 -9.12 4.89 4.16
CA GLY A 301 -8.75 6.30 4.29
C GLY A 301 -9.96 7.14 4.73
N ILE A 302 -11.08 6.98 4.01
CA ILE A 302 -12.33 7.67 4.31
C ILE A 302 -12.86 7.28 5.71
N ALA A 303 -12.81 5.99 6.05
CA ALA A 303 -13.23 5.50 7.35
C ALA A 303 -12.40 6.10 8.51
N SER A 304 -11.07 6.11 8.35
CA SER A 304 -10.17 6.70 9.34
C SER A 304 -10.37 8.21 9.48
N LEU A 305 -10.56 8.93 8.36
CA LEU A 305 -10.89 10.35 8.38
C LEU A 305 -12.20 10.60 9.15
N GLY A 306 -13.27 9.86 8.85
CA GLY A 306 -14.55 9.97 9.55
C GLY A 306 -14.43 9.78 11.07
N LEU A 307 -13.70 8.74 11.48
CA LEU A 307 -13.43 8.46 12.89
C LEU A 307 -12.67 9.61 13.58
N VAL A 308 -11.55 10.07 12.99
CA VAL A 308 -10.74 11.16 13.55
C VAL A 308 -11.53 12.47 13.61
N MET A 309 -12.37 12.76 12.62
CA MET A 309 -13.24 13.93 12.62
C MET A 309 -14.28 13.87 13.74
N ALA A 310 -14.97 12.74 13.90
CA ALA A 310 -15.97 12.58 14.96
C ALA A 310 -15.33 12.67 16.37
N LEU A 311 -14.19 12.01 16.57
CA LEU A 311 -13.43 12.12 17.82
C LEU A 311 -12.92 13.55 18.05
N GLY A 312 -12.46 14.23 16.99
CA GLY A 312 -11.94 15.59 17.06
C GLY A 312 -13.00 16.58 17.50
N ILE A 313 -14.20 16.51 16.94
CA ILE A 313 -15.33 17.33 17.37
C ILE A 313 -15.71 17.03 18.81
N GLY A 314 -15.76 15.75 19.18
CA GLY A 314 -15.95 15.35 20.57
C GLY A 314 -14.93 15.99 21.51
N CYS A 315 -13.64 15.90 21.20
CA CYS A 315 -12.56 16.50 22.01
C CYS A 315 -12.66 18.02 22.09
N ILE A 316 -12.99 18.71 20.99
CA ILE A 316 -13.16 20.16 20.96
C ILE A 316 -14.38 20.59 21.77
N TYR A 317 -15.50 19.88 21.65
CA TYR A 317 -16.69 20.08 22.46
C TYR A 317 -16.39 19.87 23.96
N MET A 318 -15.68 18.79 24.31
CA MET A 318 -15.26 18.52 25.69
C MET A 318 -14.35 19.64 26.22
N ALA A 319 -13.43 20.17 25.40
CA ALA A 319 -12.60 21.30 25.80
C ALA A 319 -13.43 22.58 26.04
N ALA A 320 -14.47 22.82 25.24
CA ALA A 320 -15.37 23.94 25.45
C ALA A 320 -16.16 23.79 26.76
N GLU A 321 -16.71 22.61 27.02
CA GLU A 321 -17.62 22.37 28.15
C GLU A 321 -16.88 22.19 29.49
N PHE A 322 -15.75 21.49 29.50
CA PHE A 322 -15.03 21.17 30.74
C PHE A 322 -13.92 22.16 31.08
N VAL A 323 -13.48 22.99 30.14
CA VAL A 323 -12.41 23.97 30.40
C VAL A 323 -12.92 25.39 30.19
N LEU A 324 -13.38 25.73 28.99
CA LEU A 324 -13.75 27.11 28.67
C LEU A 324 -14.96 27.57 29.48
N ARG A 325 -16.01 26.75 29.59
CA ARG A 325 -17.23 27.11 30.31
C ARG A 325 -16.97 27.40 31.80
N PRO A 326 -16.36 26.50 32.60
CA PRO A 326 -16.05 26.80 34.00
C PRO A 326 -15.18 28.05 34.16
N LEU A 327 -14.20 28.26 33.27
CA LEU A 327 -13.36 29.45 33.26
C LEU A 327 -14.17 30.73 33.07
N LEU A 328 -15.13 30.72 32.14
CA LEU A 328 -16.01 31.87 31.88
C LEU A 328 -17.04 32.08 33.00
N GLN A 329 -17.56 31.00 33.61
CA GLN A 329 -18.45 31.10 34.77
C GLN A 329 -17.74 31.69 35.97
N TRP A 330 -16.54 31.21 36.30
CA TRP A 330 -15.70 31.78 37.35
C TRP A 330 -15.47 33.29 37.13
N LYS A 331 -15.17 33.69 35.89
CA LYS A 331 -14.99 35.10 35.52
C LYS A 331 -16.28 35.92 35.64
N LEU A 332 -17.43 35.33 35.31
CA LEU A 332 -18.75 35.96 35.44
C LEU A 332 -19.07 36.23 36.91
N GLU A 333 -18.87 35.24 37.79
CA GLU A 333 -19.08 35.37 39.23
C GLU A 333 -18.20 36.48 39.82
N HIS A 334 -16.91 36.51 39.47
CA HIS A 334 -15.99 37.55 39.95
C HIS A 334 -16.40 38.95 39.49
N ASN A 335 -16.86 39.10 38.24
CA ASN A 335 -17.36 40.38 37.75
C ASN A 335 -18.66 40.81 38.44
N MET A 336 -19.54 39.89 38.85
CA MET A 336 -20.77 40.22 39.57
C MET A 336 -20.51 40.57 41.04
N VAL A 337 -19.55 39.92 41.70
CA VAL A 337 -19.15 40.24 43.08
C VAL A 337 -18.50 41.62 43.17
N VAL A 338 -17.63 41.98 42.22
CA VAL A 338 -16.93 43.28 42.22
C VAL A 338 -17.85 44.46 41.88
N ASN A 339 -18.93 44.24 41.14
CA ASN A 339 -19.88 45.29 40.75
C ASN A 339 -21.20 45.26 41.55
N ALA A 340 -21.26 44.48 42.64
CA ALA A 340 -22.40 44.54 43.56
C ALA A 340 -22.44 45.92 44.23
N PRO A 341 -23.57 46.64 44.20
CA PRO A 341 -23.66 47.94 44.85
C PRO A 341 -23.43 47.78 46.37
N GLU A 342 -22.36 48.40 46.89
CA GLU A 342 -22.20 48.63 48.32
C GLU A 342 -23.34 49.53 48.79
N GLY A 343 -24.33 48.96 49.50
CA GLY A 343 -25.31 49.75 50.23
C GLY A 343 -26.77 49.32 50.05
N SER A 344 -27.19 48.37 50.88
CA SER A 344 -28.56 48.31 51.44
C SER A 344 -28.57 47.61 52.80
N ASP A 345 -27.52 47.78 53.59
CA ASP A 345 -27.58 47.54 55.03
C ASP A 345 -27.80 48.90 55.69
N ASN A 346 -29.05 49.36 55.70
CA ASN A 346 -29.60 50.40 56.59
C ASN A 346 -31.05 50.66 56.16
N GLU A 347 -31.97 49.88 56.69
CA GLU A 347 -33.34 50.28 57.07
C GLU A 347 -34.07 49.00 57.47
N ASP A 348 -34.07 48.72 58.78
CA ASP A 348 -35.23 48.24 59.54
C ASP A 348 -34.78 48.09 61.01
N GLU A 349 -34.95 49.20 61.74
CA GLU A 349 -34.98 49.27 63.20
C GLU A 349 -36.44 49.19 63.67
#